data_AF-A0AAF1C3J4-F1
#
_entry.id   AF-A0AAF1C3J4-F1
#
_cell.length_a   1.000
_cell.length_b   1.000
_cell.length_c   1.000
_cell.angle_alpha   90.00
_cell.angle_beta   90.00
_cell.angle_gamma   90.00
#
_symmetry.space_group_name_H-M   'P 1'
#
loop_
_entity.id
_entity.type
_entity.pdbx_description
1 polymer ?
#
loop_
_entity_poly.entity_id
_entity_poly.type
_entity_poly.pdbx_seq_one_letter_code
_entity_poly.pdbx_strand_id
1 'polypeptide(L)'
;MNHSWADGGYERSEPGPSRGARIALTVLVVLSTAVGAAWYAKVGMDQSKQECYAQRPAGMSISEVTTTFRWLPPGYDCSYVQDGTV
;
A
#
# COMPACT_ATOMS: atom_id res chain seq x y z
N MET A 1 -22.06 11.69 62.61
CA MET A 1 -22.33 11.48 61.17
C MET A 1 -21.07 11.87 60.44
N ASN A 2 -20.30 10.90 59.95
CA ASN A 2 -19.04 11.14 59.24
C ASN A 2 -19.33 11.23 57.73
N HIS A 3 -18.89 12.33 57.13
CA HIS A 3 -19.10 12.67 55.74
C HIS A 3 -18.15 11.86 54.83
N SER A 4 -18.66 10.81 54.18
CA SER A 4 -17.90 9.91 53.28
C SER A 4 -17.86 10.37 51.81
N TRP A 5 -18.20 11.63 51.52
CA TRP A 5 -18.33 12.12 50.14
C TRP A 5 -17.03 12.72 49.57
N ALA A 6 -15.94 12.70 50.34
CA ALA A 6 -14.62 13.13 49.91
C ALA A 6 -13.77 12.02 49.26
N ASP A 7 -14.34 10.84 48.99
CA ASP A 7 -13.70 9.84 48.14
C ASP A 7 -13.92 10.20 46.67
N GLY A 8 -13.39 11.37 46.31
CA GLY A 8 -13.15 11.73 44.93
C GLY A 8 -12.10 10.78 44.36
N GLY A 9 -12.53 9.91 43.45
CA GLY A 9 -11.70 9.46 42.35
C GLY A 9 -10.65 8.41 42.71
N TYR A 10 -11.09 7.22 43.09
CA TYR A 10 -10.43 6.03 42.55
C TYR A 10 -11.27 5.55 41.37
N GLU A 11 -11.21 6.32 40.27
CA GLU A 11 -11.34 5.71 38.96
C GLU A 11 -10.35 4.55 38.96
N ARG A 12 -10.88 3.34 39.07
CA ARG A 12 -10.12 2.10 39.04
C ARG A 12 -9.53 2.03 37.63
N SER A 13 -8.42 2.73 37.41
CA SER A 13 -7.68 2.71 36.15
C SER A 13 -7.28 1.27 35.95
N GLU A 14 -8.00 0.57 35.07
CA GLU A 14 -7.61 -0.76 34.64
C GLU A 14 -6.15 -0.69 34.20
N PRO A 15 -5.29 -1.64 34.61
CA PRO A 15 -3.91 -1.61 34.21
C PRO A 15 -3.86 -1.63 32.68
N GLY A 16 -3.37 -0.52 32.12
CA GLY A 16 -3.29 -0.36 30.67
C GLY A 16 -2.46 -1.47 30.03
N PRO A 17 -2.55 -1.65 28.70
CA PRO A 17 -1.92 -2.76 28.00
C PRO A 17 -0.42 -2.85 28.32
N SER A 18 0.04 -4.08 28.56
CA SER A 18 1.45 -4.37 28.90
C SER A 18 2.38 -3.87 27.80
N ARG A 19 3.66 -3.59 28.14
CA ARG A 19 4.66 -3.14 27.16
C ARG A 19 4.77 -4.11 25.96
N GLY A 20 4.70 -5.42 26.22
CA GLY A 20 4.70 -6.44 25.18
C GLY A 20 3.48 -6.35 24.26
N ALA A 21 2.27 -6.14 24.82
CA ALA A 21 1.05 -5.97 24.04
C ALA A 21 1.10 -4.73 23.14
N ARG A 22 1.65 -3.61 23.64
CA ARG A 22 1.84 -2.40 22.84
C ARG A 22 2.81 -2.61 21.68
N ILE A 23 3.95 -3.27 21.94
CA ILE A 23 4.94 -3.58 20.90
C ILE A 23 4.33 -4.51 19.84
N ALA A 24 3.65 -5.58 20.25
CA ALA A 24 3.01 -6.52 19.33
C ALA A 24 1.98 -5.80 18.44
N LEU A 25 1.16 -4.92 19.03
CA LEU A 25 0.20 -4.11 18.29
C LEU A 25 0.91 -3.18 17.29
N THR A 26 1.95 -2.47 17.69
CA THR A 26 2.72 -1.61 16.79
C THR A 26 3.31 -2.40 15.63
N VAL A 27 3.90 -3.57 15.90
CA VAL A 27 4.46 -4.44 14.86
C VAL A 27 3.37 -4.90 13.90
N LEU A 28 2.21 -5.32 14.40
CA LEU A 28 1.08 -5.71 13.56
C LEU A 28 0.63 -4.55 12.67
N VAL A 29 0.45 -3.36 13.23
CA VAL A 29 0.08 -2.16 12.47
C VAL A 29 1.10 -1.88 11.37
N VAL A 30 2.39 -1.87 11.69
CA VAL A 30 3.45 -1.59 10.72
C VAL A 30 3.46 -2.64 9.60
N LEU A 31 3.35 -3.92 9.93
CA LEU A 31 3.32 -4.99 8.93
C LEU A 31 2.07 -4.90 8.05
N SER A 32 0.89 -4.66 8.63
CA SER A 32 -0.35 -4.49 7.88
C SER A 32 -0.27 -3.27 6.95
N THR A 33 0.27 -2.15 7.42
CA THR A 33 0.48 -0.96 6.59
C THR A 33 1.47 -1.23 5.47
N ALA A 34 2.58 -1.91 5.75
CA ALA A 34 3.57 -2.26 4.73
C ALA A 34 2.99 -3.16 3.64
N VAL A 35 2.22 -4.19 4.01
CA VAL A 35 1.52 -5.05 3.06
C VAL A 35 0.51 -4.25 2.25
N GLY A 36 -0.27 -3.37 2.89
CA GLY A 36 -1.23 -2.51 2.21
C GLY A 36 -0.57 -1.57 1.20
N ALA A 37 0.54 -0.93 1.57
CA ALA A 37 1.31 -0.05 0.69
C ALA A 37 1.90 -0.81 -0.51
N ALA A 38 2.46 -1.99 -0.28
CA ALA A 38 2.99 -2.84 -1.35
C ALA A 38 1.87 -3.29 -2.32
N TRP A 39 0.71 -3.66 -1.78
CA TRP A 39 -0.45 -4.03 -2.59
C TRP A 39 -0.95 -2.85 -3.43
N TYR A 40 -1.08 -1.67 -2.83
CA TYR A 40 -1.50 -0.47 -3.54
C TYR A 40 -0.55 -0.10 -4.67
N ALA A 41 0.76 -0.13 -4.41
CA ALA A 41 1.78 0.11 -5.42
C ALA A 41 1.70 -0.91 -6.57
N LYS A 42 1.51 -2.20 -6.24
CA LYS A 42 1.32 -3.25 -7.24
C LYS A 42 0.13 -2.97 -8.15
N VAL A 43 -1.03 -2.63 -7.58
CA VAL A 43 -2.25 -2.35 -8.36
C VAL A 43 -2.03 -1.15 -9.30
N GLY A 44 -1.39 -0.07 -8.84
CA GLY A 44 -1.07 1.07 -9.70
C GLY A 44 -0.12 0.71 -10.85
N MET A 45 0.90 -0.12 -10.57
CA MET A 45 1.80 -0.63 -11.61
C MET A 45 1.05 -1.51 -12.62
N ASP A 46 0.18 -2.41 -12.16
CA ASP A 46 -0.62 -3.28 -13.03
C ASP A 46 -1.57 -2.47 -13.93
N GLN A 47 -2.18 -1.39 -13.41
CA GLN A 47 -2.99 -0.46 -14.20
C GLN A 47 -2.18 0.20 -15.32
N SER A 48 -1.01 0.78 -15.00
CA SER A 48 -0.16 1.41 -16.01
C SER A 48 0.30 0.43 -17.10
N LYS A 49 0.54 -0.83 -16.73
CA LYS A 49 0.89 -1.90 -17.68
C LYS A 49 -0.28 -2.26 -18.60
N GLN A 50 -1.49 -2.35 -18.04
CA GLN A 50 -2.71 -2.62 -18.83
C GLN A 50 -3.03 -1.48 -19.78
N GLU A 51 -2.81 -0.22 -19.39
CA GLU A 51 -2.98 0.94 -20.26
C GLU A 51 -2.11 0.83 -21.52
N CYS A 52 -0.88 0.35 -21.38
CA CYS A 52 0.00 0.14 -22.53
C CYS A 52 -0.49 -0.94 -23.49
N TYR A 53 -1.10 -2.00 -22.97
CA TYR A 53 -1.70 -3.05 -23.78
C TYR A 53 -3.00 -2.59 -24.45
N ALA A 54 -3.73 -1.67 -23.82
CA ALA A 54 -4.92 -1.06 -24.39
C ALA A 54 -4.57 -0.07 -25.51
N GLN A 55 -3.45 0.65 -25.39
CA GLN A 55 -2.99 1.65 -26.37
C GLN A 55 -2.17 1.06 -27.54
N ARG A 56 -1.94 -0.25 -27.56
CA ARG A 56 -1.13 -0.89 -28.60
C ARG A 56 -1.75 -0.66 -30.01
N PRO A 57 -0.92 -0.46 -31.04
CA PRO A 57 -1.39 -0.37 -32.42
C PRO A 57 -2.14 -1.63 -32.87
N ALA A 58 -3.10 -1.45 -33.80
CA ALA A 58 -3.84 -2.58 -34.38
C ALA A 58 -2.87 -3.54 -35.09
N GLY A 59 -3.03 -4.84 -34.85
CA GLY A 59 -2.19 -5.90 -35.42
C GLY A 59 -0.95 -6.27 -34.58
N MET A 60 -0.57 -5.47 -33.59
CA MET A 60 0.53 -5.79 -32.67
C MET A 60 0.03 -6.66 -31.52
N SER A 61 0.70 -7.77 -31.22
CA SER A 61 0.42 -8.65 -30.08
C SER A 61 0.89 -8.05 -28.76
N ILE A 62 0.33 -8.50 -27.63
CA ILE A 62 0.76 -8.03 -26.29
C ILE A 62 2.23 -8.38 -26.02
N SER A 63 2.73 -9.49 -26.57
CA SER A 63 4.12 -9.93 -26.45
C SER A 63 5.13 -9.03 -27.16
N GLU A 64 4.68 -8.19 -28.10
CA GLU A 64 5.52 -7.23 -28.83
C GLU A 64 5.57 -5.86 -28.14
N VAL A 65 4.77 -5.64 -27.10
CA VAL A 65 4.80 -4.42 -26.30
C VAL A 65 5.91 -4.52 -25.28
N THR A 66 6.93 -3.67 -25.42
CA THR A 66 8.01 -3.59 -24.43
C THR A 66 7.62 -2.61 -23.33
N THR A 67 7.61 -3.09 -22.09
CA THR A 67 7.29 -2.28 -20.90
C THR A 67 8.54 -2.10 -20.05
N THR A 68 9.00 -0.86 -19.86
CA THR A 68 10.14 -0.53 -19.01
C THR A 68 9.65 0.11 -17.72
N PHE A 69 10.12 -0.39 -16.58
CA PHE A 69 9.74 0.17 -15.28
C PHE A 69 10.34 1.57 -15.11
N ARG A 70 9.48 2.54 -14.78
CA ARG A 70 9.88 3.88 -14.38
C ARG A 70 9.56 4.07 -12.90
N TRP A 71 10.56 4.51 -12.14
CA TRP A 71 10.40 4.70 -10.70
C TRP A 71 9.73 6.04 -10.33
N LEU A 72 9.83 7.09 -11.16
CA LEU A 72 9.20 8.39 -10.93
C LEU A 72 8.70 9.08 -12.23
N PRO A 73 7.38 9.37 -12.37
CA PRO A 73 6.30 8.81 -11.55
C PRO A 73 6.24 7.28 -11.72
N PRO A 74 5.89 6.53 -10.65
CA PRO A 74 5.90 5.07 -10.67
C PRO A 74 4.93 4.52 -11.72
N GLY A 75 5.42 3.64 -12.59
CA GLY A 75 4.62 3.02 -13.65
C GLY A 75 5.48 2.33 -14.71
N TYR A 76 4.91 2.11 -15.89
CA TYR A 76 5.61 1.57 -17.04
C TYR A 76 5.63 2.57 -18.20
N ASP A 77 6.80 2.73 -18.81
CA ASP A 77 6.93 3.34 -20.13
C ASP A 77 6.84 2.26 -21.20
N CYS A 78 6.19 2.57 -22.32
CA CYS A 78 5.78 1.58 -23.31
C CYS A 78 6.30 1.95 -24.68
N SER A 79 7.05 1.03 -25.27
CA SER A 79 7.56 1.16 -26.62
C SER A 79 6.92 0.10 -27.51
N TYR A 80 6.52 0.57 -28.69
CA TYR A 80 5.86 -0.23 -29.73
C TYR A 80 6.86 -0.29 -30.87
N VAL A 81 7.65 -1.36 -30.94
CA VAL A 81 8.54 -1.57 -32.09
C VAL A 81 7.63 -1.96 -33.25
N GLN A 82 7.26 -0.98 -34.06
CA GLN A 82 6.58 -1.23 -35.31
C GLN A 82 7.65 -1.74 -36.28
N ASP A 83 7.47 -2.96 -36.77
CA ASP A 83 8.37 -3.59 -37.74
C ASP A 83 8.64 -2.59 -38.90
N GLY A 84 9.81 -1.94 -38.89
CA GLY A 84 10.33 -1.18 -40.03
C GLY A 84 10.43 0.36 -39.99
N THR A 85 10.43 1.08 -38.85
CA THR A 85 10.83 2.52 -38.87
C THR A 85 11.83 2.89 -37.77
N VAL A 86 13.05 3.20 -38.20
CA VAL A 86 14.01 4.13 -37.55
C VAL A 86 13.80 5.52 -38.12
#